data_AF-A0A2V8LIX3-F1
#
_entry.id   AF-A0A2V8LIX3-F1
#
_cell.length_a   1.000
_cell.length_b   1.000
_cell.length_c   1.000
_cell.angle_alpha   90.00
_cell.angle_beta   90.00
_cell.angle_gamma   90.00
#
_symmetry.space_group_name_H-M   'P 1'
#
loop_
_entity.id
_entity.type
_entity.pdbx_description
1 polymer ?
#
loop_
_entity_poly.entity_id
_entity_poly.type
_entity_poly.pdbx_seq_one_letter_code
_entity_poly.pdbx_strand_id
1 'polypeptide(L)'
;MHKKGIAMRALLFLMLAPILWLMLAPANHSYSQNPAERSIEKPIQHKEPVDMEDIQVRDDQGLKSVKPGSKFHGNEDWLKGLTLRLKNTSDKSIVYAEIRVYVPTSETEDKPVAFSLRYGVMPRPGSDNFGLNPSQPIAHGRSVTVTLSDDDYELGKNIVREKRGNVNFNHLEIRVGMIVFDDGTAWKNGYSLRRDPNDPERWVPVDEPNPNLALRRGYYGRKAASVRSTSSKATELASHKLNHGPRQ
;
A
#
# COMPACT_ATOMS: atom_id res chain seq x y z
N MET A 1 40.31 -28.77 79.27
CA MET A 1 39.73 -27.44 79.00
C MET A 1 40.86 -26.47 78.67
N HIS A 2 40.84 -25.91 77.45
CA HIS A 2 41.39 -24.62 77.01
C HIS A 2 41.90 -24.72 75.57
N LYS A 3 41.06 -24.21 74.67
CA LYS A 3 41.40 -23.79 73.32
C LYS A 3 42.38 -22.61 73.41
N LYS A 4 43.38 -22.58 72.53
CA LYS A 4 43.64 -21.46 71.58
C LYS A 4 44.92 -21.71 70.81
N GLY A 5 44.88 -21.37 69.53
CA GLY A 5 46.08 -21.12 68.74
C GLY A 5 46.18 -21.95 67.47
N ILE A 6 45.39 -21.61 66.44
CA ILE A 6 45.91 -21.70 65.08
C ILE A 6 45.65 -20.36 64.42
N ALA A 7 46.76 -19.67 64.24
CA ALA A 7 46.90 -18.43 63.54
C ALA A 7 46.78 -18.67 62.02
N MET A 8 46.27 -17.65 61.35
CA MET A 8 46.93 -17.06 60.18
C MET A 8 47.13 -17.98 58.97
N ARG A 9 46.09 -18.03 58.12
CA ARG A 9 46.24 -18.16 56.66
C ARG A 9 45.21 -17.27 55.97
N ALA A 10 45.46 -15.97 56.09
CA ALA A 10 44.95 -14.98 55.15
C ALA A 10 45.93 -14.88 53.96
N LEU A 11 45.40 -14.39 52.84
CA LEU A 11 46.06 -14.14 51.55
C LEU A 11 46.38 -15.40 50.72
N LEU A 12 45.65 -15.60 49.63
CA LEU A 12 46.07 -15.06 48.32
C LEU A 12 45.26 -15.67 47.15
N PHE A 13 43.93 -15.57 47.10
CA PHE A 13 43.16 -16.15 45.96
C PHE A 13 41.86 -15.39 45.61
N LEU A 14 41.86 -14.06 45.63
CA LEU A 14 40.60 -13.34 45.39
C LEU A 14 40.78 -11.98 44.70
N MET A 15 41.55 -11.90 43.60
CA MET A 15 41.63 -10.67 42.78
C MET A 15 41.96 -10.94 41.29
N LEU A 16 41.43 -11.97 40.64
CA LEU A 16 41.57 -12.14 39.17
C LEU A 16 40.33 -12.76 38.51
N ALA A 17 39.12 -12.34 38.90
CA ALA A 17 37.89 -12.84 38.28
C ALA A 17 36.69 -11.87 38.25
N PRO A 18 36.84 -10.59 37.83
CA PRO A 18 35.67 -9.89 37.30
C PRO A 18 35.85 -9.20 35.94
N ILE A 19 36.96 -9.42 35.21
CA ILE A 19 37.19 -8.72 33.93
C ILE A 19 36.72 -9.53 32.70
N LEU A 20 36.47 -10.83 32.85
CA LEU A 20 36.07 -11.71 31.74
C LEU A 20 34.55 -11.95 31.67
N TRP A 21 33.73 -10.97 32.05
CA TRP A 21 32.27 -11.01 31.89
C TRP A 21 31.69 -9.81 31.14
N LEU A 22 32.55 -8.96 30.56
CA LEU A 22 32.13 -7.78 29.79
C LEU A 22 32.18 -7.94 28.25
N MET A 23 32.52 -9.14 27.73
CA MET A 23 32.74 -9.35 26.29
C MET A 23 31.67 -10.23 25.59
N LEU A 24 30.59 -10.62 26.29
CA LEU A 24 29.45 -11.36 25.70
C LEU A 24 28.14 -10.57 25.77
N ALA A 25 28.18 -9.25 25.56
CA ALA A 25 26.97 -8.59 25.08
C ALA A 25 26.83 -8.97 23.59
N PRO A 26 25.82 -9.75 23.17
CA PRO A 26 25.55 -9.90 21.75
C PRO A 26 25.38 -8.49 21.19
N ALA A 27 26.20 -8.15 20.21
CA ALA A 27 25.99 -6.98 19.39
C ALA A 27 24.68 -7.21 18.64
N ASN A 28 23.56 -6.95 19.30
CA ASN A 28 22.27 -6.74 18.69
C ASN A 28 22.40 -5.43 17.94
N HIS A 29 23.12 -5.46 16.81
CA HIS A 29 23.00 -4.47 15.76
C HIS A 29 21.58 -4.61 15.23
N SER A 30 20.64 -4.05 15.99
CA SER A 30 19.40 -3.58 15.43
C SER A 30 19.83 -2.48 14.48
N TYR A 31 20.07 -2.85 13.22
CA TYR A 31 20.07 -1.89 12.14
C TYR A 31 18.72 -1.20 12.27
N SER A 32 18.73 0.00 12.84
CA SER A 32 17.60 0.92 12.73
C SER A 32 17.53 1.26 11.26
N GLN A 33 16.85 0.39 10.50
CA GLN A 33 16.40 0.74 9.17
C GLN A 33 15.48 1.91 9.40
N ASN A 34 15.94 3.12 9.05
CA ASN A 34 15.08 4.27 9.05
C ASN A 34 13.83 3.89 8.25
N PRO A 35 12.65 3.85 8.86
CA PRO A 35 11.47 3.37 8.18
C PRO A 35 11.26 4.23 6.95
N ALA A 36 11.04 3.59 5.80
CA ALA A 36 10.91 4.31 4.54
C ALA A 36 9.63 5.16 4.56
N GLU A 37 9.69 6.30 3.89
CA GLU A 37 8.52 7.16 3.71
C GLU A 37 7.55 6.53 2.70
N ARG A 38 6.28 6.40 3.11
CA ARG A 38 5.19 5.74 2.38
C ARG A 38 4.05 6.71 2.14
N SER A 39 3.23 6.43 1.14
CA SER A 39 2.01 7.20 0.84
C SER A 39 0.90 6.31 0.27
N ILE A 40 -0.34 6.67 0.56
CA ILE A 40 -1.55 6.06 0.02
C ILE A 40 -2.37 7.16 -0.65
N GLU A 41 -2.69 6.99 -1.93
CA GLU A 41 -3.62 7.88 -2.63
C GLU A 41 -5.00 7.25 -2.74
N LYS A 42 -6.04 8.09 -2.66
CA LYS A 42 -7.44 7.71 -2.91
C LYS A 42 -8.03 8.71 -3.92
N PRO A 43 -7.89 8.48 -5.23
CA PRO A 43 -8.52 9.34 -6.23
C PRO A 43 -10.04 9.25 -6.11
N ILE A 44 -10.72 10.39 -6.20
CA ILE A 44 -12.18 10.45 -6.16
C ILE A 44 -12.74 9.91 -7.48
N GLN A 45 -13.56 8.87 -7.41
CA GLN A 45 -14.35 8.35 -8.53
C GLN A 45 -15.76 8.94 -8.49
N HIS A 46 -16.36 9.07 -9.67
CA HIS A 46 -17.70 9.65 -9.79
C HIS A 46 -18.75 8.76 -9.11
N LYS A 47 -19.58 9.32 -8.23
CA LYS A 47 -20.70 8.61 -7.57
C LYS A 47 -20.28 7.30 -6.88
N GLU A 48 -19.16 7.29 -6.14
CA GLU A 48 -18.78 6.13 -5.32
C GLU A 48 -19.90 5.82 -4.31
N PRO A 49 -20.43 4.58 -4.27
CA PRO A 49 -21.50 4.20 -3.34
C PRO A 49 -20.96 3.81 -1.95
N VAL A 50 -19.67 3.97 -1.73
CA VAL A 50 -19.00 3.73 -0.45
C VAL A 50 -18.05 4.87 -0.12
N ASP A 51 -17.92 5.17 1.17
CA ASP A 51 -16.85 6.00 1.69
C ASP A 51 -15.84 5.14 2.46
N MET A 52 -14.57 5.56 2.47
CA MET A 52 -13.51 4.91 3.24
C MET A 52 -13.28 5.74 4.51
N GLU A 53 -13.93 5.35 5.60
CA GLU A 53 -13.89 6.09 6.88
C GLU A 53 -12.53 5.97 7.59
N ASP A 54 -11.83 4.85 7.40
CA ASP A 54 -10.52 4.59 8.01
C ASP A 54 -9.67 3.68 7.12
N ILE A 55 -8.36 3.91 7.14
CA ILE A 55 -7.35 3.12 6.44
C ILE A 55 -6.25 2.81 7.45
N GLN A 56 -6.08 1.53 7.76
CA GLN A 56 -5.10 1.07 8.74
C GLN A 56 -4.03 0.23 8.07
N VAL A 57 -2.77 0.55 8.39
CA VAL A 57 -1.58 -0.17 7.93
C VAL A 57 -0.86 -0.80 9.11
N ARG A 58 -0.01 -1.80 8.85
CA ARG A 58 0.80 -2.42 9.89
C ARG A 58 2.05 -1.59 10.17
N ASP A 59 2.39 -1.45 11.45
CA ASP A 59 3.69 -0.99 11.93
C ASP A 59 4.22 -1.94 13.01
N ASP A 60 5.31 -1.56 13.67
CA ASP A 60 5.97 -2.38 14.70
C ASP A 60 5.14 -2.46 16.01
N GLN A 61 4.14 -1.59 16.17
CA GLN A 61 3.27 -1.51 17.35
C GLN A 61 1.86 -2.07 17.09
N GLY A 62 1.51 -2.37 15.83
CA GLY A 62 0.24 -2.97 15.45
C GLY A 62 -0.38 -2.32 14.22
N LEU A 63 -1.71 -2.10 14.27
CA LEU A 63 -2.43 -1.38 13.22
C LEU A 63 -2.48 0.12 13.54
N LYS A 64 -2.19 0.94 12.53
CA LYS A 64 -2.17 2.39 12.64
C LYS A 64 -2.99 3.03 11.53
N SER A 65 -3.89 3.94 11.90
CA SER A 65 -4.65 4.75 10.97
C SER A 65 -3.74 5.72 10.20
N VAL A 66 -3.94 5.78 8.89
CA VAL A 66 -3.26 6.70 7.97
C VAL A 66 -4.28 7.45 7.13
N LYS A 67 -3.92 8.69 6.76
CA LYS A 67 -4.78 9.54 5.93
C LYS A 67 -4.35 9.48 4.46
N PRO A 68 -5.27 9.32 3.49
CA PRO A 68 -4.95 9.46 2.08
C PRO A 68 -4.22 10.78 1.76
N GLY A 69 -3.28 10.73 0.82
CA GLY A 69 -2.45 11.86 0.40
C GLY A 69 -1.41 12.32 1.43
N SER A 70 -1.34 11.67 2.60
CA SER A 70 -0.35 11.98 3.65
C SER A 70 0.79 10.97 3.63
N LYS A 71 2.00 11.47 3.91
CA LYS A 71 3.19 10.64 4.07
C LYS A 71 3.24 10.04 5.48
N PHE A 72 3.74 8.81 5.59
CA PHE A 72 3.94 8.14 6.88
C PHE A 72 5.17 7.22 6.81
N HIS A 73 5.69 6.82 7.96
CA HIS A 73 6.79 5.87 8.06
C HIS A 73 6.24 4.46 8.25
N GLY A 74 6.74 3.49 7.48
CA GLY A 74 6.34 2.09 7.58
C GLY A 74 7.48 1.14 7.21
N ASN A 75 7.52 -0.01 7.87
CA ASN A 75 8.49 -1.09 7.58
C ASN A 75 8.23 -1.71 6.20
N GLU A 76 8.96 -2.75 5.79
CA GLU A 76 8.81 -3.36 4.45
C GLU A 76 7.48 -4.06 4.23
N ASP A 77 6.82 -4.52 5.30
CA ASP A 77 5.57 -5.28 5.26
C ASP A 77 4.38 -4.46 5.75
N TRP A 78 4.46 -3.13 5.69
CA TRP A 78 3.41 -2.23 6.14
C TRP A 78 2.05 -2.47 5.46
N LEU A 79 2.07 -2.98 4.22
CA LEU A 79 0.87 -3.31 3.43
C LEU A 79 0.20 -4.61 3.91
N LYS A 80 0.93 -5.48 4.63
CA LYS A 80 0.42 -6.76 5.11
C LYS A 80 -0.66 -6.54 6.17
N GLY A 81 -1.86 -7.03 5.91
CA GLY A 81 -3.03 -6.79 6.77
C GLY A 81 -3.60 -5.38 6.66
N LEU A 82 -3.33 -4.66 5.56
CA LEU A 82 -4.02 -3.41 5.21
C LEU A 82 -5.52 -3.58 5.44
N THR A 83 -6.09 -2.71 6.25
CA THR A 83 -7.47 -2.79 6.69
C THR A 83 -8.21 -1.50 6.33
N LEU A 84 -9.39 -1.62 5.73
CA LEU A 84 -10.23 -0.50 5.33
C LEU A 84 -11.59 -0.60 6.01
N ARG A 85 -12.05 0.52 6.56
CA ARG A 85 -13.43 0.65 7.05
C ARG A 85 -14.28 1.33 5.99
N LEU A 86 -15.16 0.58 5.37
CA LEU A 86 -16.03 1.02 4.28
C LEU A 86 -17.41 1.36 4.83
N LYS A 87 -17.95 2.53 4.54
CA LYS A 87 -19.33 2.92 4.84
C LYS A 87 -20.15 2.91 3.57
N ASN A 88 -21.31 2.26 3.58
CA ASN A 88 -22.27 2.38 2.49
C ASN A 88 -22.91 3.78 2.50
N THR A 89 -22.70 4.55 1.44
CA THR A 89 -23.30 5.88 1.25
C THR A 89 -24.45 5.87 0.24
N SER A 90 -24.68 4.76 -0.44
CA SER A 90 -25.81 4.58 -1.35
C SER A 90 -27.12 4.29 -0.61
N ASP A 91 -28.24 4.51 -1.27
CA ASP A 91 -29.60 4.20 -0.82
C ASP A 91 -29.97 2.71 -0.94
N LYS A 92 -29.05 1.86 -1.43
CA LYS A 92 -29.25 0.42 -1.64
C LYS A 92 -28.36 -0.39 -0.71
N SER A 93 -28.75 -1.61 -0.34
CA SER A 93 -27.86 -2.47 0.46
C SER A 93 -26.75 -3.04 -0.43
N ILE A 94 -25.52 -3.08 0.08
CA ILE A 94 -24.39 -3.67 -0.64
C ILE A 94 -24.23 -5.13 -0.23
N VAL A 95 -24.27 -6.04 -1.20
CA VAL A 95 -24.06 -7.49 -0.98
C VAL A 95 -22.65 -7.94 -1.35
N TYR A 96 -21.93 -7.15 -2.15
CA TYR A 96 -20.55 -7.40 -2.50
C TYR A 96 -19.81 -6.09 -2.75
N ALA A 97 -18.57 -6.00 -2.25
CA ALA A 97 -17.68 -4.90 -2.53
C ALA A 97 -16.27 -5.40 -2.85
N GLU A 98 -15.66 -4.87 -3.91
CA GLU A 98 -14.26 -5.06 -4.26
C GLU A 98 -13.56 -3.70 -4.20
N ILE A 99 -12.52 -3.59 -3.37
CA ILE A 99 -11.58 -2.48 -3.34
C ILE A 99 -10.26 -2.95 -3.94
N ARG A 100 -9.68 -2.16 -4.84
CA ARG A 100 -8.42 -2.47 -5.52
C ARG A 100 -7.32 -1.56 -5.01
N VAL A 101 -6.19 -2.17 -4.67
CA VAL A 101 -4.99 -1.49 -4.20
C VAL A 101 -3.91 -1.67 -5.26
N TYR A 102 -3.59 -0.61 -5.96
CA TYR A 102 -2.63 -0.60 -7.05
C TYR A 102 -1.24 -0.26 -6.53
N VAL A 103 -0.28 -1.14 -6.79
CA VAL A 103 1.15 -0.90 -6.56
C VAL A 103 1.88 -0.77 -7.90
N PRO A 104 2.77 0.22 -8.06
CA PRO A 104 3.59 0.34 -9.25
C PRO A 104 4.57 -0.84 -9.34
N THR A 105 4.74 -1.42 -10.53
CA THR A 105 5.75 -2.46 -10.77
C THR A 105 7.12 -1.85 -11.07
N SER A 106 7.16 -0.65 -11.65
CA SER A 106 8.36 0.17 -11.75
C SER A 106 7.98 1.65 -11.84
N GLU A 107 8.98 2.54 -11.86
CA GLU A 107 8.76 3.98 -12.06
C GLU A 107 8.23 4.32 -13.46
N THR A 108 8.52 3.45 -14.45
CA THR A 108 8.29 3.70 -15.87
C THR A 108 7.22 2.80 -16.50
N GLU A 109 6.73 1.78 -15.79
CA GLU A 109 5.81 0.80 -16.35
C GLU A 109 4.35 1.13 -16.04
N ASP A 110 3.54 1.17 -17.09
CA ASP A 110 2.14 1.59 -17.05
C ASP A 110 1.17 0.56 -16.44
N LYS A 111 1.65 -0.63 -16.04
CA LYS A 111 0.80 -1.76 -15.64
C LYS A 111 0.98 -2.13 -14.17
N PRO A 112 0.35 -1.39 -13.24
CA PRO A 112 0.41 -1.71 -11.82
C PRO A 112 -0.13 -3.11 -11.52
N VAL A 113 0.37 -3.72 -10.45
CA VAL A 113 -0.25 -4.90 -9.86
C VAL A 113 -1.35 -4.43 -8.91
N ALA A 114 -2.48 -5.12 -8.90
CA ALA A 114 -3.61 -4.78 -8.03
C ALA A 114 -3.86 -5.90 -7.03
N PHE A 115 -3.85 -5.55 -5.73
CA PHE A 115 -4.42 -6.39 -4.67
C PHE A 115 -5.92 -6.14 -4.58
N SER A 116 -6.68 -7.15 -4.18
CA SER A 116 -8.14 -7.05 -4.03
C SER A 116 -8.55 -7.28 -2.59
N LEU A 117 -9.21 -6.30 -1.97
CA LEU A 117 -9.91 -6.48 -0.71
C LEU A 117 -11.39 -6.67 -1.02
N ARG A 118 -11.98 -7.75 -0.51
CA ARG A 118 -13.34 -8.16 -0.87
C ARG A 118 -14.23 -8.29 0.35
N TYR A 119 -15.46 -7.84 0.20
CA TYR A 119 -16.56 -8.10 1.11
C TYR A 119 -17.64 -8.93 0.41
N GLY A 120 -18.13 -9.97 1.08
CA GLY A 120 -19.12 -10.89 0.52
C GLY A 120 -18.62 -11.71 -0.67
N VAL A 121 -19.52 -12.51 -1.23
CA VAL A 121 -19.31 -13.29 -2.45
C VAL A 121 -20.00 -12.59 -3.62
N MET A 122 -19.31 -12.47 -4.76
CA MET A 122 -19.87 -11.94 -6.01
C MET A 122 -21.10 -12.77 -6.42
N PRO A 123 -22.30 -12.17 -6.51
CA PRO A 123 -23.50 -12.90 -6.92
C PRO A 123 -23.34 -13.47 -8.33
N ARG A 124 -23.48 -14.79 -8.47
CA ARG A 124 -23.49 -15.47 -9.77
C ARG A 124 -24.94 -15.55 -10.29
N PRO A 125 -25.18 -15.26 -11.57
CA PRO A 125 -26.49 -15.48 -12.18
C PRO A 125 -26.98 -16.91 -12.02
N GLY A 126 -28.29 -17.08 -11.81
CA GLY A 126 -28.91 -18.41 -11.69
C GLY A 126 -28.53 -19.20 -10.43
N SER A 127 -27.74 -18.60 -9.53
CA SER A 127 -27.47 -19.18 -8.22
C SER A 127 -28.26 -18.44 -7.16
N ASP A 128 -28.94 -19.18 -6.29
CA ASP A 128 -29.57 -18.65 -5.08
C ASP A 128 -28.53 -18.22 -4.03
N ASN A 129 -27.28 -17.97 -4.46
CA ASN A 129 -26.15 -17.61 -3.62
C ASN A 129 -26.35 -16.30 -2.85
N PHE A 130 -27.42 -15.53 -3.13
CA PHE A 130 -27.87 -14.48 -2.22
C PHE A 130 -28.15 -15.03 -0.81
N GLY A 131 -28.62 -16.28 -0.68
CA GLY A 131 -28.86 -16.95 0.60
C GLY A 131 -27.67 -17.76 1.15
N LEU A 132 -26.65 -18.05 0.33
CA LEU A 132 -25.44 -18.80 0.75
C LEU A 132 -24.27 -17.88 1.10
N ASN A 133 -24.45 -16.57 1.00
CA ASN A 133 -23.46 -15.58 1.43
C ASN A 133 -23.59 -15.41 2.96
N PRO A 134 -22.63 -15.88 3.79
CA PRO A 134 -22.70 -15.65 5.23
C PRO A 134 -22.55 -14.17 5.58
N SER A 135 -22.14 -13.32 4.63
CA SER A 135 -21.97 -11.89 4.83
C SER A 135 -23.32 -11.17 4.78
N GLN A 136 -23.69 -10.54 5.89
CA GLN A 136 -24.88 -9.71 6.00
C GLN A 136 -24.80 -8.48 5.08
N PRO A 137 -25.81 -8.15 4.27
CA PRO A 137 -25.78 -6.95 3.44
C PRO A 137 -25.42 -5.68 4.23
N ILE A 138 -24.58 -4.82 3.66
CA ILE A 138 -24.22 -3.53 4.27
C ILE A 138 -25.35 -2.55 3.97
N ALA A 139 -26.25 -2.33 4.94
CA ALA A 139 -27.32 -1.35 4.79
C ALA A 139 -26.79 0.11 4.69
N HIS A 140 -27.63 1.03 4.21
CA HIS A 140 -27.29 2.45 4.11
C HIS A 140 -26.75 3.01 5.45
N GLY A 141 -25.66 3.77 5.37
CA GLY A 141 -25.00 4.39 6.52
C GLY A 141 -24.24 3.43 7.45
N ARG A 142 -24.31 2.11 7.20
CA ARG A 142 -23.55 1.11 7.95
C ARG A 142 -22.14 0.98 7.40
N SER A 143 -21.21 0.61 8.28
CA SER A 143 -19.82 0.37 7.92
C SER A 143 -19.43 -1.10 8.11
N VAL A 144 -18.49 -1.56 7.29
CA VAL A 144 -17.85 -2.86 7.42
C VAL A 144 -16.34 -2.71 7.32
N THR A 145 -15.61 -3.66 7.90
CA THR A 145 -14.16 -3.73 7.81
C THR A 145 -13.77 -4.79 6.80
N VAL A 146 -12.89 -4.45 5.86
CA VAL A 146 -12.25 -5.39 4.94
C VAL A 146 -10.74 -5.38 5.15
N THR A 147 -10.10 -6.53 5.07
CA THR A 147 -8.67 -6.68 5.31
C THR A 147 -8.03 -7.43 4.14
N LEU A 148 -6.86 -6.97 3.71
CA LEU A 148 -6.03 -7.69 2.76
C LEU A 148 -5.51 -8.96 3.43
N SER A 149 -5.89 -10.12 2.89
CA SER A 149 -5.43 -11.40 3.42
C SER A 149 -3.93 -11.59 3.21
N ASP A 150 -3.30 -12.37 4.08
CA ASP A 150 -1.89 -12.71 3.95
C ASP A 150 -1.62 -13.45 2.63
N ASP A 151 -2.53 -14.32 2.19
CA ASP A 151 -2.42 -15.06 0.93
C ASP A 151 -2.48 -14.13 -0.30
N ASP A 152 -3.42 -13.19 -0.32
CA ASP A 152 -3.52 -12.20 -1.41
C ASP A 152 -2.31 -11.27 -1.44
N TYR A 153 -1.77 -10.92 -0.27
CA TYR A 153 -0.54 -10.14 -0.15
C TYR A 153 0.67 -10.88 -0.73
N GLU A 154 0.88 -12.15 -0.35
CA GLU A 154 2.00 -12.94 -0.87
C GLU A 154 1.85 -13.22 -2.37
N LEU A 155 0.62 -13.51 -2.84
CA LEU A 155 0.34 -13.68 -4.26
C LEU A 155 0.70 -12.41 -5.05
N GLY A 156 0.25 -11.24 -4.59
CA GLY A 156 0.56 -9.98 -5.26
C GLY A 156 2.05 -9.63 -5.22
N LYS A 157 2.75 -9.88 -4.10
CA LYS A 157 4.21 -9.76 -4.03
C LYS A 157 4.90 -10.66 -5.04
N ASN A 158 4.47 -11.91 -5.18
CA ASN A 158 5.07 -12.84 -6.15
C ASN A 158 4.90 -12.35 -7.59
N ILE A 159 3.71 -11.85 -7.96
CA ILE A 159 3.48 -11.26 -9.28
C ILE A 159 4.40 -10.05 -9.52
N VAL A 160 4.62 -9.20 -8.51
CA VAL A 160 5.57 -8.07 -8.60
C VAL A 160 7.00 -8.58 -8.81
N ARG A 161 7.43 -9.61 -8.07
CA ARG A 161 8.77 -10.23 -8.22
C ARG A 161 8.97 -10.81 -9.62
N GLU A 162 7.98 -11.53 -10.14
CA GLU A 162 8.02 -12.12 -11.50
C GLU A 162 8.19 -11.06 -12.58
N LYS A 163 7.57 -9.88 -12.37
CA LYS A 163 7.74 -8.70 -13.23
C LYS A 163 9.04 -7.93 -12.97
N ARG A 164 9.93 -8.43 -12.12
CA ARG A 164 11.17 -7.76 -11.67
C ARG A 164 10.92 -6.40 -11.03
N GLY A 165 9.74 -6.23 -10.45
CA GLY A 165 9.35 -5.00 -9.76
C GLY A 165 9.86 -4.93 -8.33
N ASN A 166 9.80 -3.73 -7.75
CA ASN A 166 10.16 -3.51 -6.36
C ASN A 166 9.01 -3.94 -5.44
N VAL A 167 9.25 -4.93 -4.59
CA VAL A 167 8.29 -5.39 -3.56
C VAL A 167 8.24 -4.49 -2.32
N ASN A 168 9.13 -3.49 -2.24
CA ASN A 168 9.14 -2.49 -1.20
C ASN A 168 8.28 -1.29 -1.62
N PHE A 169 6.97 -1.36 -1.38
CA PHE A 169 6.00 -0.42 -1.91
C PHE A 169 6.06 0.94 -1.18
N ASN A 170 6.60 1.99 -1.82
CA ASN A 170 6.63 3.35 -1.26
C ASN A 170 5.32 4.14 -1.50
N HIS A 171 4.56 3.74 -2.49
CA HIS A 171 3.37 4.44 -2.92
C HIS A 171 2.36 3.44 -3.44
N LEU A 172 1.11 3.61 -3.07
CA LEU A 172 0.01 2.86 -3.65
C LEU A 172 -1.21 3.76 -3.85
N GLU A 173 -2.13 3.25 -4.65
CA GLU A 173 -3.39 3.91 -4.95
C GLU A 173 -4.56 2.98 -4.65
N ILE A 174 -5.56 3.44 -3.91
CA ILE A 174 -6.75 2.67 -3.56
C ILE A 174 -7.94 3.17 -4.38
N ARG A 175 -8.65 2.25 -5.02
CA ARG A 175 -9.90 2.54 -5.74
C ARG A 175 -11.01 1.60 -5.35
N VAL A 176 -12.24 2.10 -5.42
CA VAL A 176 -13.42 1.25 -5.45
C VAL A 176 -13.44 0.54 -6.81
N GLY A 177 -13.34 -0.79 -6.79
CA GLY A 177 -13.33 -1.63 -7.97
C GLY A 177 -14.74 -1.86 -8.48
N MET A 178 -15.53 -2.65 -7.75
CA MET A 178 -16.90 -3.00 -8.10
C MET A 178 -17.75 -3.16 -6.85
N ILE A 179 -18.98 -2.68 -6.90
CA ILE A 179 -19.97 -2.78 -5.84
C ILE A 179 -21.22 -3.42 -6.44
N VAL A 180 -21.78 -4.43 -5.78
CA VAL A 180 -23.04 -5.06 -6.20
C VAL A 180 -24.08 -4.87 -5.11
N PHE A 181 -25.27 -4.47 -5.52
CA PHE A 181 -26.40 -4.19 -4.65
C PHE A 181 -27.34 -5.40 -4.55
N ASP A 182 -28.18 -5.40 -3.52
CA ASP A 182 -29.20 -6.44 -3.28
C ASP A 182 -30.28 -6.52 -4.38
N ASP A 183 -30.54 -5.41 -5.08
CA ASP A 183 -31.46 -5.35 -6.22
C ASP A 183 -30.90 -5.93 -7.54
N GLY A 184 -29.68 -6.48 -7.51
CA GLY A 184 -29.00 -7.05 -8.68
C GLY A 184 -28.35 -6.02 -9.61
N THR A 185 -28.41 -4.73 -9.28
CA THR A 185 -27.61 -3.70 -9.95
C THR A 185 -26.20 -3.63 -9.38
N ALA A 186 -25.29 -2.96 -10.09
CA ALA A 186 -23.93 -2.77 -9.64
C ALA A 186 -23.41 -1.36 -9.94
N TRP A 187 -22.31 -1.00 -9.31
CA TRP A 187 -21.51 0.16 -9.66
C TRP A 187 -20.09 -0.27 -9.98
N LYS A 188 -19.49 0.32 -11.02
CA LYS A 188 -18.08 0.07 -11.38
C LYS A 188 -17.50 1.27 -12.10
N ASN A 189 -16.36 1.77 -11.63
CA ASN A 189 -15.61 2.87 -12.26
C ASN A 189 -16.47 4.12 -12.59
N GLY A 190 -17.44 4.43 -11.72
CA GLY A 190 -18.34 5.57 -11.90
C GLY A 190 -19.59 5.33 -12.73
N TYR A 191 -19.86 4.07 -13.13
CA TYR A 191 -21.03 3.71 -13.92
C TYR A 191 -21.95 2.79 -13.12
N SER A 192 -23.25 3.07 -13.17
CA SER A 192 -24.30 2.14 -12.77
C SER A 192 -24.41 1.05 -13.83
N LEU A 193 -24.46 -0.20 -13.41
CA LEU A 193 -24.52 -1.39 -14.25
C LEU A 193 -25.73 -2.24 -13.88
N ARG A 194 -26.25 -2.97 -14.86
CA ARG A 194 -27.23 -4.06 -14.68
C ARG A 194 -26.75 -5.30 -15.42
N ARG A 195 -27.28 -6.48 -15.08
CA ARG A 195 -27.06 -7.69 -15.88
C ARG A 195 -27.71 -7.54 -17.26
N ASP A 196 -27.05 -8.06 -18.29
CA ASP A 196 -27.65 -8.15 -19.63
C ASP A 196 -28.78 -9.20 -19.60
N PRO A 197 -30.01 -8.86 -19.99
CA PRO A 197 -31.12 -9.80 -19.99
C PRO A 197 -30.92 -11.00 -20.94
N ASN A 198 -30.07 -10.86 -21.97
CA ASN A 198 -29.77 -11.94 -22.91
C ASN A 198 -28.51 -12.73 -22.52
N ASP A 199 -27.68 -12.19 -21.64
CA ASP A 199 -26.46 -12.81 -21.14
C ASP A 199 -26.23 -12.41 -19.68
N PRO A 200 -26.83 -13.13 -18.71
CA PRO A 200 -26.77 -12.76 -17.31
C PRO A 200 -25.34 -12.67 -16.73
N GLU A 201 -24.35 -13.31 -17.35
CA GLU A 201 -22.94 -13.20 -16.92
C GLU A 201 -22.32 -11.84 -17.28
N ARG A 202 -22.93 -11.11 -18.21
CA ARG A 202 -22.48 -9.81 -18.67
C ARG A 202 -23.10 -8.68 -17.86
N TRP A 203 -22.29 -7.67 -17.56
CA TRP A 203 -22.74 -6.38 -17.01
C TRP A 203 -22.78 -5.32 -18.11
N VAL A 204 -23.88 -4.59 -18.20
CA VAL A 204 -24.06 -3.49 -19.15
C VAL A 204 -24.38 -2.18 -18.40
N PRO A 205 -23.84 -1.03 -18.84
CA PRO A 205 -24.21 0.25 -18.26
C PRO A 205 -25.73 0.50 -18.32
N VAL A 206 -26.28 1.03 -17.23
CA VAL A 206 -27.68 1.50 -17.16
C VAL A 206 -27.78 2.92 -17.72
N ASP A 207 -26.80 3.76 -17.35
CA ASP A 207 -26.71 5.12 -17.83
C ASP A 207 -25.99 5.13 -19.20
N GLU A 208 -26.50 5.92 -20.14
CA GLU A 208 -25.76 6.23 -21.36
C GLU A 208 -24.40 6.82 -20.96
N PRO A 209 -23.28 6.34 -21.54
CA PRO A 209 -21.97 6.85 -21.20
C PRO A 209 -21.95 8.34 -21.54
N ASN A 210 -21.87 9.20 -20.52
CA ASN A 210 -21.66 10.63 -20.75
C ASN A 210 -20.42 10.78 -21.64
N PRO A 211 -20.54 11.26 -22.89
CA PRO A 211 -19.44 11.29 -23.83
C PRO A 211 -18.26 12.14 -23.32
N ASN A 212 -18.53 13.10 -22.43
CA ASN A 212 -17.50 13.92 -21.79
C ASN A 212 -16.70 13.15 -20.70
N LEU A 213 -17.27 12.09 -20.12
CA LEU A 213 -16.54 11.17 -19.23
C LEU A 213 -15.79 10.09 -20.01
N ALA A 214 -16.27 9.73 -21.21
CA ALA A 214 -15.55 8.81 -22.10
C ALA A 214 -14.20 9.41 -22.55
N LEU A 215 -14.10 10.74 -22.69
CA LEU A 215 -12.83 11.44 -22.98
C LEU A 215 -11.83 11.42 -21.80
N ARG A 216 -12.26 11.11 -20.58
CA ARG A 216 -11.37 10.85 -19.43
C ARG A 216 -10.91 9.40 -19.32
N ARG A 217 -11.37 8.48 -20.20
CA ARG A 217 -10.94 7.07 -20.20
C ARG A 217 -9.47 6.85 -20.56
N GLY A 218 -8.73 7.88 -20.97
CA GLY A 218 -7.30 7.79 -21.17
C GLY A 218 -6.59 8.97 -20.55
N TYR A 219 -6.14 8.85 -19.29
CA TYR A 219 -4.90 9.47 -18.84
C TYR A 219 -4.41 8.71 -17.60
N TYR A 220 -3.81 7.54 -17.85
CA TYR A 220 -2.69 7.03 -17.03
C TYR A 220 -1.44 7.92 -17.13
N GLY A 221 -1.55 9.13 -17.72
CA GLY A 221 -0.53 10.15 -17.59
C GLY A 221 -0.54 10.71 -16.18
N ARG A 222 0.28 10.12 -15.30
CA ARG A 222 1.09 11.00 -14.44
C ARG A 222 1.60 12.11 -15.35
N LYS A 223 1.34 13.36 -15.01
CA LYS A 223 2.00 14.49 -15.65
C LYS A 223 3.49 14.20 -15.57
N ALA A 224 4.11 13.82 -16.69
CA ALA A 224 5.54 13.86 -16.83
C ALA A 224 5.92 15.34 -16.73
N ALA A 225 6.24 15.79 -15.53
CA ALA A 225 7.08 16.95 -15.38
C ALA A 225 8.44 16.54 -15.94
N SER A 226 8.69 16.81 -17.22
CA SER A 226 10.06 16.85 -17.71
C SER A 226 10.72 18.06 -17.05
N VAL A 227 11.33 17.84 -15.89
CA VAL A 227 12.36 18.74 -15.38
C VAL A 227 13.48 18.67 -16.40
N ARG A 228 13.60 19.72 -17.22
CA ARG A 228 14.76 19.92 -18.06
C ARG A 228 15.94 20.21 -17.13
N SER A 229 16.72 19.17 -16.82
CA SER A 229 18.04 19.32 -16.24
C SER A 229 18.93 19.98 -17.28
N THR A 230 19.08 21.31 -17.20
CA THR A 230 20.24 21.98 -17.79
C THR A 230 21.33 22.01 -16.72
N SER A 231 22.11 20.93 -16.66
CA SER A 231 23.43 20.92 -16.05
C SER A 231 24.44 20.60 -17.15
N SER A 232 24.97 21.64 -17.80
CA SER A 232 26.33 21.57 -18.33
C SER A 232 27.14 22.66 -17.66
N LYS A 233 28.11 22.20 -16.87
CA LYS A 233 29.25 22.92 -16.31
C LYS A 233 29.79 23.97 -17.29
N ALA A 234 29.75 25.24 -16.88
CA ALA A 234 30.76 26.21 -17.27
C ALA A 234 31.90 26.08 -16.26
N THR A 235 32.99 25.44 -16.69
CA THR A 235 34.30 25.55 -16.04
C THR A 235 35.33 25.54 -17.16
N GLU A 236 35.60 26.72 -17.71
CA GLU A 236 36.82 26.98 -18.45
C GLU A 236 37.36 28.30 -17.93
N LEU A 237 38.42 28.19 -17.13
CA LEU A 237 39.22 29.29 -16.65
C LEU A 237 40.61 29.10 -17.24
N ALA A 238 41.14 30.21 -17.76
CA ALA A 238 42.54 30.53 -17.99
C ALA A 238 43.13 30.38 -19.42
N SER A 239 43.54 31.56 -19.88
CA SER A 239 44.86 31.85 -20.49
C SER A 239 45.09 31.47 -21.96
N HIS A 240 44.82 32.43 -22.86
CA HIS A 240 45.76 32.76 -23.93
C HIS A 240 45.62 34.23 -24.37
N LYS A 241 46.39 35.12 -23.73
CA LYS A 241 46.81 36.42 -24.30
C LYS A 241 48.32 36.32 -24.47
N LEU A 242 48.80 36.29 -25.71
CA LEU A 242 50.14 36.67 -26.19
C LEU A 242 50.03 36.60 -27.74
N ASN A 243 49.74 37.70 -28.43
CA ASN A 243 50.67 38.74 -28.88
C ASN A 243 51.60 38.27 -30.03
N HIS A 244 51.20 38.49 -31.28
CA HIS A 244 52.11 38.68 -32.42
C HIS A 244 51.47 39.60 -33.47
N GLY A 245 51.86 40.87 -33.45
CA GLY A 245 52.60 41.54 -34.52
C GLY A 245 51.93 41.79 -35.89
N PRO A 246 52.20 42.94 -36.53
CA PRO A 246 51.45 43.46 -37.67
C PRO A 246 51.99 42.98 -39.03
N ARG A 247 51.16 43.01 -40.06
CA ARG A 247 51.63 43.10 -41.46
C ARG A 247 50.72 44.00 -42.30
N GLN A 248 51.35 45.09 -42.72
CA GLN A 248 51.24 45.85 -43.98
C GLN A 248 49.92 46.54 -44.32
#